data_AF-A0A7R9UMN4-F1
#
_entry.id   AF-A0A7R9UMN4-F1
#
_cell.length_a   1.000
_cell.length_b   1.000
_cell.length_c   1.000
_cell.angle_alpha   90.00
_cell.angle_beta   90.00
_cell.angle_gamma   90.00
#
_symmetry.space_group_name_H-M   'P 1'
#
loop_
_entity.id
_entity.type
_entity.pdbx_description
1 polymer ?
#
loop_
_entity_poly.entity_id
_entity_poly.type
_entity_poly.pdbx_seq_one_letter_code
_entity_poly.pdbx_strand_id
1 'polypeptide(L)'
;AEPPAPTHVPSLPVGAADGGEGGPREVPPLQLVDVRDGELLDLLDGLLRNLPEVVSHYLHDFAFPVTMAKQTTKLSANGQDLGGSMLAPLRIGFSGTPNDLLPLELGRCHYAKGDDGRVLHVLTSERVAAVEPVA
;
A
#
# COMPACT_ATOMS: atom_id res chain seq x y z
N ALA A 1 14.71 -34.26 -41.24
CA ALA A 1 13.48 -33.61 -40.76
C ALA A 1 13.88 -32.25 -40.23
N GLU A 2 13.50 -31.21 -40.94
CA GLU A 2 13.76 -29.81 -40.59
C GLU A 2 12.90 -29.44 -39.36
N PRO A 3 13.42 -28.71 -38.36
CA PRO A 3 12.62 -28.29 -37.22
C PRO A 3 11.50 -27.36 -37.68
N PRO A 4 10.28 -27.46 -37.10
CA PRO A 4 9.17 -26.60 -37.49
C PRO A 4 9.51 -25.13 -37.24
N ALA A 5 9.23 -24.28 -38.23
CA ALA A 5 9.40 -22.84 -38.14
C ALA A 5 8.63 -22.26 -36.94
N PRO A 6 9.17 -21.24 -36.25
CA PRO A 6 8.49 -20.62 -35.12
C PRO A 6 7.15 -20.04 -35.56
N THR A 7 6.07 -20.55 -34.97
CA THR A 7 4.71 -20.03 -35.13
C THR A 7 4.69 -18.56 -34.74
N HIS A 8 4.38 -17.70 -35.71
CA HIS A 8 4.20 -16.26 -35.54
C HIS A 8 3.00 -16.02 -34.60
N VAL A 9 3.29 -15.70 -33.34
CA VAL A 9 2.24 -15.34 -32.36
C VAL A 9 1.85 -13.90 -32.65
N PRO A 10 0.58 -13.59 -32.96
CA PRO A 10 0.17 -12.22 -33.24
C PRO A 10 0.33 -11.37 -31.98
N SER A 11 1.03 -10.26 -32.14
CA SER A 11 1.20 -9.20 -31.17
C SER A 11 -0.15 -8.51 -30.91
N LEU A 12 -0.48 -8.31 -29.64
CA LEU A 12 -1.74 -7.71 -29.21
C LEU A 12 -1.59 -6.18 -29.17
N PRO A 13 -2.54 -5.41 -29.74
CA PRO A 13 -2.51 -3.97 -29.64
C PRO A 13 -2.82 -3.56 -28.19
N VAL A 14 -1.88 -2.92 -27.51
CA VAL A 14 -2.10 -2.35 -26.19
C VAL A 14 -2.74 -0.97 -26.35
N GLY A 15 -3.94 -0.82 -25.77
CA GLY A 15 -4.70 0.42 -25.76
C GLY A 15 -3.96 1.52 -25.00
N ALA A 16 -3.82 2.67 -25.66
CA ALA A 16 -3.10 3.83 -25.17
C ALA A 16 -3.73 4.38 -23.87
N ALA A 17 -2.97 4.33 -22.79
CA ALA A 17 -3.16 5.22 -21.66
C ALA A 17 -2.06 6.31 -21.74
N ASP A 18 -2.53 7.53 -21.96
CA ASP A 18 -1.87 8.82 -21.82
C ASP A 18 -1.18 9.47 -23.05
N GLY A 19 -1.88 10.47 -23.61
CA GLY A 19 -1.33 11.82 -23.87
C GLY A 19 -0.40 12.09 -25.05
N GLY A 20 0.20 11.11 -25.71
CA GLY A 20 1.14 11.34 -26.82
C GLY A 20 0.68 10.70 -28.14
N GLU A 21 0.77 11.45 -29.25
CA GLU A 21 0.60 10.89 -30.60
C GLU A 21 1.58 9.74 -30.82
N GLY A 22 1.12 8.51 -30.65
CA GLY A 22 1.86 7.29 -30.91
C GLY A 22 0.87 6.20 -31.28
N GLY A 23 1.03 5.62 -32.47
CA GLY A 23 0.20 4.52 -32.95
C GLY A 23 0.22 3.30 -32.00
N PRO A 24 -0.60 2.26 -32.28
CA PRO A 24 -0.68 1.08 -31.44
C PRO A 24 0.72 0.49 -31.24
N ARG A 25 1.18 0.47 -29.99
CA ARG A 25 2.48 -0.10 -29.64
C ARG A 25 2.36 -1.62 -29.71
N GLU A 26 3.18 -2.20 -30.56
CA GLU A 26 3.29 -3.64 -30.71
C GLU A 26 4.05 -4.21 -29.51
N VAL A 27 3.33 -4.83 -28.58
CA VAL A 27 3.96 -5.46 -27.42
C VAL A 27 4.21 -6.93 -27.76
N PRO A 28 5.47 -7.39 -27.68
CA PRO A 28 5.79 -8.77 -27.98
C PRO A 28 5.14 -9.72 -26.95
N PRO A 29 4.79 -10.95 -27.37
CA PRO A 29 4.36 -12.01 -26.46
C PRO A 29 5.36 -12.20 -25.33
N LEU A 30 4.88 -12.51 -24.12
CA LEU A 30 5.71 -12.72 -22.94
C LEU A 30 6.83 -13.77 -23.16
N GLN A 31 6.57 -14.77 -24.01
CA GLN A 31 7.52 -15.83 -24.36
C GLN A 31 8.72 -15.32 -25.17
N LEU A 32 8.59 -14.17 -25.82
CA LEU A 32 9.64 -13.55 -26.63
C LEU A 32 10.38 -12.45 -25.85
N VAL A 33 10.09 -12.26 -24.57
CA VAL A 33 10.77 -11.27 -23.74
C VAL A 33 12.18 -11.77 -23.39
N ASP A 34 13.20 -11.08 -23.90
CA ASP A 34 14.60 -11.29 -23.53
C ASP A 34 15.07 -10.18 -22.59
N VAL A 35 15.45 -10.56 -21.36
CA VAL A 35 15.97 -9.64 -20.33
C VAL A 35 17.36 -9.09 -20.63
N ARG A 36 18.01 -9.53 -21.70
CA ARG A 36 19.30 -8.99 -22.16
C ARG A 36 19.13 -7.88 -23.19
N ASP A 37 17.93 -7.72 -23.73
CA ASP A 37 17.58 -6.66 -24.66
C ASP A 37 17.20 -5.39 -23.90
N GLY A 38 18.12 -4.43 -23.87
CA GLY A 38 17.91 -3.16 -23.17
C GLY A 38 16.76 -2.33 -23.74
N GLU A 39 16.56 -2.35 -25.07
CA GLU A 39 15.50 -1.55 -25.70
C GLU A 39 14.11 -2.11 -25.35
N LEU A 40 13.98 -3.43 -25.30
CA LEU A 40 12.76 -4.09 -24.85
C LEU A 40 12.49 -3.83 -23.36
N LEU A 41 13.53 -3.86 -22.52
CA LEU A 41 13.38 -3.56 -21.09
C LEU A 41 12.95 -2.11 -20.84
N ASP A 42 13.48 -1.15 -21.59
CA ASP A 42 13.06 0.26 -21.50
C ASP A 42 11.58 0.45 -21.89
N LEU A 43 11.13 -0.28 -22.93
CA LEU A 43 9.71 -0.30 -23.31
C LEU A 43 8.85 -0.88 -22.18
N LEU A 44 9.23 -2.04 -21.63
CA LEU A 44 8.49 -2.70 -20.55
C LEU A 44 8.47 -1.85 -19.28
N ASP A 45 9.58 -1.21 -18.92
CA ASP A 45 9.64 -0.25 -17.83
C ASP A 45 8.65 0.90 -18.04
N GLY A 46 8.62 1.48 -19.25
CA GLY A 46 7.66 2.51 -19.63
C GLY A 46 6.20 2.12 -19.45
N LEU A 47 5.88 0.83 -19.61
CA LEU A 47 4.52 0.30 -19.46
C LEU A 47 4.19 -0.09 -18.01
N LEU A 48 5.17 -0.61 -17.26
CA LEU A 48 4.94 -1.26 -15.97
C LEU A 48 5.27 -0.40 -14.76
N ARG A 49 6.18 0.57 -14.86
CA ARG A 49 6.72 1.31 -13.70
C ARG A 49 5.68 2.10 -12.89
N ASN A 50 4.56 2.45 -13.51
CA ASN A 50 3.48 3.21 -12.86
C ASN A 50 2.34 2.31 -12.37
N LEU A 51 2.43 1.00 -12.61
CA LEU A 51 1.41 0.06 -12.17
C LEU A 51 1.57 -0.21 -10.66
N PRO A 52 0.55 0.07 -9.81
CA PRO A 52 0.67 -0.03 -8.36
C PRO A 52 1.11 -1.41 -7.88
N GLU A 53 0.68 -2.47 -8.55
CA GLU A 53 1.02 -3.85 -8.24
C GLU A 53 2.52 -4.12 -8.45
N VAL A 54 3.09 -3.60 -9.55
CA VAL A 54 4.52 -3.74 -9.88
C VAL A 54 5.36 -2.93 -8.90
N VAL A 55 4.94 -1.69 -8.60
CA VAL A 55 5.61 -0.85 -7.60
C VAL A 55 5.60 -1.52 -6.23
N SER A 56 4.44 -2.05 -5.81
CA SER A 56 4.30 -2.74 -4.54
C SER A 56 5.21 -3.96 -4.45
N HIS A 57 5.22 -4.81 -5.48
CA HIS A 57 6.09 -5.98 -5.56
C HIS A 57 7.58 -5.59 -5.50
N TYR A 58 7.98 -4.61 -6.30
CA TYR A 58 9.37 -4.12 -6.32
C TYR A 58 9.80 -3.58 -4.94
N LEU A 59 8.94 -2.79 -4.29
CA LEU A 59 9.24 -2.24 -2.98
C LEU A 59 9.39 -3.33 -1.91
N HIS A 60 8.46 -4.28 -1.83
CA HIS A 60 8.43 -5.26 -0.75
C HIS A 60 9.44 -6.40 -0.93
N ASP A 61 9.66 -6.86 -2.16
CA ASP A 61 10.46 -8.05 -2.40
C ASP A 61 11.93 -7.71 -2.74
N PHE A 62 12.20 -6.49 -3.19
CA PHE A 62 13.55 -6.07 -3.60
C PHE A 62 14.09 -4.87 -2.81
N ALA A 63 13.38 -3.74 -2.83
CA ALA A 63 13.94 -2.49 -2.28
C ALA A 63 14.00 -2.49 -0.73
N PHE A 64 12.89 -2.80 -0.06
CA PHE A 64 12.79 -2.74 1.40
C PHE A 64 13.69 -3.75 2.13
N PRO A 65 13.81 -5.03 1.71
CA PRO A 65 14.72 -5.97 2.38
C PRO A 65 16.17 -5.49 2.39
N VAL A 66 16.61 -4.83 1.31
CA VAL A 66 17.97 -4.31 1.18
C VAL A 66 18.16 -3.02 1.98
N THR A 67 17.17 -2.12 1.94
CA THR A 67 17.31 -0.75 2.46
C THR A 67 16.80 -0.54 3.90
N MET A 68 15.95 -1.44 4.41
CA MET A 68 15.31 -1.29 5.72
C MET A 68 15.85 -2.25 6.79
N ALA A 69 16.75 -3.18 6.45
CA ALA A 69 17.31 -4.14 7.40
C ALA A 69 18.07 -3.49 8.57
N LYS A 70 18.79 -2.39 8.31
CA LYS A 70 19.44 -1.56 9.33
C LYS A 70 19.35 -0.09 8.93
N GLN A 71 18.77 0.72 9.80
CA GLN A 71 18.70 2.16 9.62
C GLN A 71 19.36 2.85 10.82
N THR A 72 20.28 3.78 10.57
CA THR A 72 20.92 4.62 11.61
C THR A 72 19.90 5.54 12.28
N THR A 73 18.88 5.94 11.52
CA THR A 73 17.78 6.78 11.99
C THR A 73 16.51 5.97 12.00
N LYS A 74 15.85 5.85 13.16
CA LYS A 74 14.52 5.29 13.24
C LYS A 74 13.51 6.36 12.83
N LEU A 75 12.73 6.07 11.80
CA LEU A 75 11.55 6.86 11.49
C LEU A 75 10.48 6.52 12.55
N SER A 76 10.09 7.50 13.35
CA SER A 76 8.94 7.41 14.24
C SER A 76 7.95 8.49 13.84
N ALA A 77 6.69 8.12 13.73
CA ALA A 77 5.59 9.04 13.51
C ALA A 77 4.49 8.72 14.53
N ASN A 78 3.83 9.75 15.04
CA ASN A 78 2.60 9.57 15.81
C ASN A 78 1.38 9.62 14.85
N GLY A 79 0.19 9.31 15.36
CA GLY A 79 -1.04 9.33 14.56
C GLY A 79 -1.37 10.71 13.94
N GLN A 80 -0.90 11.80 14.54
CA GLN A 80 -1.04 13.15 14.00
C GLN A 80 -0.08 13.43 12.85
N ASP A 81 1.15 12.91 12.90
CA ASP A 81 2.12 13.06 11.82
C ASP A 81 1.66 12.32 10.55
N LEU A 82 1.09 11.11 10.73
CA LEU A 82 0.57 10.29 9.64
C LEU A 82 -0.79 10.79 9.13
N GLY A 83 -1.66 11.20 10.03
CA GLY A 83 -3.00 11.72 9.72
C GLY A 83 -3.02 13.21 9.38
N GLY A 84 -1.90 13.92 9.45
CA GLY A 84 -1.81 15.36 9.23
C GLY A 84 -2.04 15.74 7.77
N SER A 85 -2.35 17.02 7.55
CA SER A 85 -2.55 17.59 6.20
C SER A 85 -1.34 17.46 5.27
N MET A 86 -0.16 17.18 5.81
CA MET A 86 1.07 16.97 5.05
C MET A 86 1.02 15.69 4.20
N LEU A 87 0.38 14.62 4.70
CA LEU A 87 0.33 13.31 4.03
C LEU A 87 -1.07 12.96 3.50
N ALA A 88 -2.13 13.39 4.19
CA ALA A 88 -3.51 13.13 3.80
C ALA A 88 -4.34 14.42 3.79
N PRO A 89 -4.70 14.96 2.61
CA PRO A 89 -5.47 16.21 2.54
C PRO A 89 -6.89 16.04 3.09
N LEU A 90 -7.47 14.83 2.97
CA LEU A 90 -8.81 14.50 3.47
C LEU A 90 -8.75 13.43 4.56
N ARG A 91 -9.51 13.63 5.63
CA ARG A 91 -9.73 12.66 6.71
C ARG A 91 -11.20 12.40 6.87
N ILE A 92 -11.58 11.12 6.81
CA ILE A 92 -12.96 10.67 6.97
C ILE A 92 -13.26 10.15 8.37
N GLY A 93 -12.23 9.87 9.16
CA GLY A 93 -12.36 9.38 10.53
C GLY A 93 -11.01 8.96 11.13
N PHE A 94 -11.03 8.64 12.41
CA PHE A 94 -9.88 8.15 13.16
C PHE A 94 -10.29 6.87 13.90
N SER A 95 -9.51 5.81 13.74
CA SER A 95 -9.70 4.54 14.44
C SER A 95 -8.63 4.40 15.51
N GLY A 96 -9.03 4.50 16.77
CA GLY A 96 -8.15 4.40 17.93
C GLY A 96 -8.96 4.65 19.21
N THR A 97 -8.32 4.56 20.37
CA THR A 97 -8.97 4.94 21.63
C THR A 97 -9.36 6.42 21.54
N PRO A 98 -10.65 6.78 21.64
CA PRO A 98 -11.07 8.16 21.55
C PRO A 98 -10.47 8.92 22.73
N ASN A 99 -9.45 9.71 22.44
CA ASN A 99 -8.75 10.53 23.41
C ASN A 99 -8.37 11.88 22.79
N ASP A 100 -7.76 12.75 23.58
CA ASP A 100 -7.32 14.07 23.11
C ASP A 100 -6.14 14.02 22.12
N LEU A 101 -5.68 12.82 21.73
CA LEU A 101 -4.69 12.62 20.66
C LEU A 101 -5.34 12.48 19.27
N LEU A 102 -6.64 12.76 19.16
CA LEU A 102 -7.31 12.94 17.88
C LEU A 102 -6.60 14.02 17.05
N PRO A 103 -6.52 13.85 15.72
CA PRO A 103 -5.99 14.89 14.87
C PRO A 103 -6.68 16.23 15.04
N LEU A 104 -5.88 17.32 15.12
CA LEU A 104 -6.38 18.68 15.37
C LEU A 104 -7.50 19.08 14.41
N GLU A 105 -7.41 18.59 13.17
CA GLU A 105 -8.33 18.87 12.08
C GLU A 105 -9.69 18.15 12.23
N LEU A 106 -9.78 17.11 13.07
CA LEU A 106 -11.04 16.47 13.45
C LEU A 106 -11.73 17.18 14.63
N GLY A 107 -11.11 18.21 15.19
CA GLY A 107 -11.64 18.98 16.31
C GLY A 107 -11.37 18.32 17.66
N ARG A 108 -12.33 18.43 18.58
CA ARG A 108 -12.21 17.87 19.93
C ARG A 108 -12.91 16.53 20.05
N CYS A 109 -12.31 15.62 20.83
CA CYS A 109 -13.00 14.42 21.28
C CYS A 109 -14.24 14.82 22.08
N HIS A 110 -15.41 14.33 21.67
CA HIS A 110 -16.65 14.49 22.45
C HIS A 110 -16.98 13.15 23.09
N TYR A 111 -16.82 13.07 24.40
CA TYR A 111 -17.19 11.88 25.16
C TYR A 111 -18.70 11.86 25.39
N ALA A 112 -19.34 10.73 25.10
CA ALA A 112 -20.76 10.60 25.40
C ALA A 112 -20.95 10.45 26.91
N LYS A 113 -21.95 11.16 27.45
CA LYS A 113 -22.24 11.11 28.89
C LYS A 113 -22.59 9.69 29.31
N GLY A 114 -21.83 9.15 30.25
CA GLY A 114 -22.07 7.83 30.83
C GLY A 114 -21.25 6.69 30.21
N ASP A 115 -20.45 6.96 29.17
CA ASP A 115 -19.60 5.92 28.56
C ASP A 115 -18.58 5.37 29.58
N ASP A 116 -17.86 6.23 30.29
CA ASP A 116 -16.92 5.80 31.34
C ASP A 116 -17.62 5.00 32.44
N GLY A 117 -18.82 5.45 32.83
CA GLY A 117 -19.63 4.75 33.82
C GLY A 117 -20.06 3.36 33.33
N ARG A 118 -20.39 3.23 32.04
CA ARG A 118 -20.72 1.94 31.41
C ARG A 118 -19.51 1.03 31.33
N VAL A 119 -18.35 1.54 30.94
CA VAL A 119 -17.09 0.79 30.93
C VAL A 119 -16.79 0.27 32.33
N LEU A 120 -16.82 1.14 33.35
CA LEU A 120 -16.61 0.75 34.73
C LEU A 120 -17.65 -0.28 35.21
N HIS A 121 -18.93 -0.07 34.92
CA HIS A 121 -19.99 -1.00 35.31
C HIS A 121 -19.78 -2.39 34.70
N VAL A 122 -19.41 -2.47 33.42
CA VAL A 122 -19.14 -3.74 32.73
C VAL A 122 -17.90 -4.41 33.30
N LEU A 123 -16.80 -3.67 33.47
CA LEU A 123 -15.53 -4.21 33.97
C LEU A 123 -15.59 -4.60 35.46
N THR A 124 -16.52 -4.04 36.23
CA THR A 124 -16.76 -4.40 37.64
C THR A 124 -17.90 -5.40 37.84
N SER A 125 -18.57 -5.83 36.76
CA SER A 125 -19.64 -6.81 36.84
C SER A 125 -19.07 -8.22 37.00
N GLU A 126 -19.37 -8.88 38.12
CA GLU A 126 -19.04 -10.31 38.36
C GLU A 126 -19.70 -11.26 37.34
N ARG A 127 -20.71 -10.79 36.59
CA ARG A 127 -21.33 -11.56 35.50
C ARG A 127 -20.49 -11.57 34.22
N VAL A 128 -19.53 -10.66 34.08
CA VAL A 128 -18.76 -10.44 32.84
C VAL A 128 -17.25 -10.60 33.07
N ALA A 129 -16.74 -10.18 34.22
CA ALA A 129 -15.33 -10.24 34.58
C ALA A 129 -15.13 -10.97 35.92
N ALA A 130 -14.00 -11.68 36.04
CA ALA A 130 -13.58 -12.37 37.25
C ALA A 130 -12.12 -12.00 37.57
N VAL A 131 -11.75 -12.03 38.85
CA VAL A 131 -10.39 -11.75 39.31
C VAL A 131 -9.70 -13.06 39.66
N GLU A 132 -8.58 -13.35 38.99
CA GLU A 132 -7.70 -14.48 39.30
C GLU A 132 -6.45 -13.96 40.03
N PRO A 133 -6.07 -14.55 41.18
CA PRO A 133 -4.83 -14.20 41.86
C PRO A 133 -3.62 -14.62 41.02
N VAL A 134 -2.65 -13.71 40.88
CA VAL A 134 -1.38 -14.03 40.23
C VAL A 134 -0.52 -14.80 41.23
N ALA A 135 -0.20 -16.05 40.89
CA ALA A 135 0.66 -16.94 41.67
C ALA A 135 2.15 -16.55 41.61
#